data_AF-A0A503XDU8-F1
#
_entry.id   AF-A0A503XDU8-F1
#
_cell.length_a   1.000
_cell.length_b   1.000
_cell.length_c   1.000
_cell.angle_alpha   90.00
_cell.angle_beta   90.00
_cell.angle_gamma   90.00
#
_symmetry.space_group_name_H-M   'P 1'
#
loop_
_entity.id
_entity.type
_entity.pdbx_description
1 polymer ?
#
loop_
_entity_poly.entity_id
_entity_poly.type
_entity_poly.pdbx_seq_one_letter_code
_entity_poly.pdbx_strand_id
1 'polypeptide(L)'
;MVERQSPLEPEFHVGSHGNFEHGVEILLTETRPGSIVQLAAWPGEEKKLIAAIRTVVGLALPDGAGGGMSDGAKSVFGFAPGKFTVADEAEGLAAAFAKAVTPDIGTVTDLSHGRTAIRIAGPKAEWVLAKFFAIDFALPAFPVGAGRSTVHHDVFAQIHRTGTDQFDLYVFRSFARSFWKALCHACEEVGYEVQ
;
A
#
# COMPACT_ATOMS: atom_id res chain seq x y z
N MET A 1 5.84 -25.43 -10.60
CA MET A 1 5.66 -24.06 -10.07
C MET A 1 5.29 -24.21 -8.60
N VAL A 2 6.06 -23.63 -7.68
CA VAL A 2 5.79 -23.77 -6.24
C VAL A 2 4.55 -22.94 -5.91
N GLU A 3 3.65 -23.50 -5.11
CA GLU A 3 2.45 -22.81 -4.66
C GLU A 3 2.84 -21.59 -3.80
N ARG A 4 2.35 -20.41 -4.17
CA ARG A 4 2.62 -19.17 -3.42
C ARG A 4 1.68 -19.10 -2.23
N GLN A 5 2.24 -19.11 -1.03
CA GLN A 5 1.47 -18.99 0.20
C GLN A 5 1.54 -17.57 0.77
N SER A 6 0.37 -17.00 1.07
CA SER A 6 0.27 -15.71 1.77
C SER A 6 0.74 -15.86 3.24
N PRO A 7 1.46 -14.88 3.81
CA PRO A 7 1.76 -14.89 5.24
C PRO A 7 0.51 -14.76 6.13
N LEU A 8 -0.59 -14.24 5.57
CA LEU A 8 -1.86 -14.03 6.27
C LEU A 8 -2.76 -15.27 6.23
N GLU A 9 -2.54 -16.20 5.30
CA GLU A 9 -3.41 -17.37 5.07
C GLU A 9 -3.84 -18.11 6.35
N PRO A 10 -2.99 -18.36 7.35
CA PRO A 10 -3.41 -19.05 8.58
C PRO A 10 -4.34 -18.24 9.49
N GLU A 11 -4.40 -16.92 9.33
CA GLU A 11 -5.19 -15.98 10.15
C GLU A 11 -6.25 -15.23 9.32
N PHE A 12 -6.39 -15.58 8.04
CA PHE A 12 -7.34 -14.96 7.11
C PHE A 12 -8.70 -15.63 7.23
N HIS A 13 -9.44 -15.25 8.26
CA HIS A 13 -10.76 -15.81 8.55
C HIS A 13 -11.86 -14.99 7.88
N VAL A 14 -12.29 -15.42 6.69
CA VAL A 14 -13.37 -14.79 5.91
C VAL A 14 -14.67 -14.75 6.71
N GLY A 15 -15.40 -13.63 6.58
CA GLY A 15 -16.69 -13.41 7.22
C GLY A 15 -16.74 -12.14 8.06
N SER A 16 -17.87 -11.92 8.72
CA SER A 16 -18.09 -10.75 9.58
C SER A 16 -17.66 -11.03 11.02
N HIS A 17 -17.04 -10.04 11.66
CA HIS A 17 -16.48 -10.12 13.01
C HIS A 17 -16.73 -8.82 13.81
N GLY A 18 -16.65 -8.90 15.15
CA GLY A 18 -16.74 -7.75 16.04
C GLY A 18 -18.16 -7.35 16.46
N ASN A 19 -18.33 -6.07 16.79
CA ASN A 19 -19.59 -5.46 17.23
C ASN A 19 -20.37 -4.93 16.03
N PHE A 20 -21.52 -5.55 15.75
CA PHE A 20 -22.40 -5.18 14.65
C PHE A 20 -23.55 -4.24 15.04
N GLU A 21 -23.51 -3.62 16.23
CA GLU A 21 -24.56 -2.69 16.67
C GLU A 21 -24.87 -1.61 15.62
N HIS A 22 -23.85 -1.15 14.89
CA HIS A 22 -23.95 -0.16 13.81
C HIS A 22 -23.76 -0.78 12.40
N GLY A 23 -23.79 -2.11 12.28
CA GLY A 23 -23.50 -2.85 11.04
C GLY A 23 -22.02 -3.19 10.86
N VAL A 24 -21.62 -3.39 9.59
CA VAL A 24 -20.21 -3.60 9.20
C VAL A 24 -19.68 -2.29 8.64
N GLU A 25 -18.84 -1.58 9.39
CA GLU A 25 -18.30 -0.29 8.99
C GLU A 25 -16.91 -0.38 8.35
N ILE A 26 -16.29 -1.57 8.36
CA ILE A 26 -14.96 -1.84 7.81
C ILE A 26 -14.96 -3.10 6.94
N LEU A 27 -14.28 -3.02 5.80
CA LEU A 27 -13.89 -4.15 4.97
C LEU A 27 -12.36 -4.30 5.00
N LEU A 28 -11.89 -5.51 5.31
CA LEU A 28 -10.47 -5.88 5.29
C LEU A 28 -10.22 -6.94 4.21
N THR A 29 -9.23 -6.68 3.35
CA THR A 29 -8.85 -7.59 2.26
C THR A 29 -7.34 -7.65 2.11
N GLU A 30 -6.79 -8.81 1.74
CA GLU A 30 -5.42 -8.90 1.24
C GLU A 30 -5.43 -8.70 -0.29
N THR A 31 -4.83 -7.62 -0.80
CA THR A 31 -4.96 -7.28 -2.24
C THR A 31 -4.07 -8.10 -3.17
N ARG A 32 -3.11 -8.86 -2.61
CA ARG A 32 -2.25 -9.83 -3.33
C ARG A 32 -1.73 -9.34 -4.69
N PRO A 33 -1.08 -8.15 -4.78
CA PRO A 33 -0.54 -7.67 -6.05
C PRO A 33 0.50 -8.65 -6.60
N GLY A 34 0.50 -8.85 -7.92
CA GLY A 34 1.50 -9.67 -8.61
C GLY A 34 2.89 -9.03 -8.62
N SER A 35 2.99 -7.71 -8.43
CA SER A 35 4.25 -7.01 -8.26
C SER A 35 4.19 -5.86 -7.28
N ILE A 36 5.25 -5.70 -6.49
CA ILE A 36 5.52 -4.51 -5.68
C ILE A 36 6.98 -4.11 -5.93
N VAL A 37 7.21 -2.94 -6.51
CA VAL A 37 8.53 -2.47 -6.90
C VAL A 37 8.81 -1.14 -6.23
N GLN A 38 10.00 -1.02 -5.63
CA GLN A 38 10.52 0.26 -5.17
C GLN A 38 11.45 0.83 -6.25
N LEU A 39 11.24 2.10 -6.57
CA LEU A 39 12.10 2.88 -7.45
C LEU A 39 12.77 3.98 -6.63
N ALA A 40 14.07 4.18 -6.81
CA ALA A 40 14.78 5.30 -6.20
C ALA A 40 15.65 6.02 -7.22
N ALA A 41 15.40 7.31 -7.43
CA ALA A 41 16.17 8.16 -8.32
C ALA A 41 17.47 8.62 -7.66
N TRP A 42 18.48 8.89 -8.48
CA TRP A 42 19.62 9.71 -8.06
C TRP A 42 19.24 11.19 -7.95
N PRO A 43 19.99 11.99 -7.18
CA PRO A 43 19.72 13.41 -7.07
C PRO A 43 19.68 14.11 -8.44
N GLY A 44 18.57 14.78 -8.76
CA GLY A 44 18.37 15.47 -10.03
C GLY A 44 17.76 14.61 -11.15
N GLU A 45 17.60 13.31 -10.92
CA GLU A 45 17.06 12.35 -11.89
C GLU A 45 15.58 12.00 -11.63
N GLU A 46 14.94 12.64 -10.65
CA GLU A 46 13.58 12.35 -10.21
C GLU A 46 12.58 12.50 -11.37
N LYS A 47 12.74 13.54 -12.20
CA LYS A 47 11.85 13.78 -13.35
C LYS A 47 11.97 12.69 -14.42
N LYS A 48 13.18 12.17 -14.67
CA LYS A 48 13.37 11.06 -15.61
C LYS A 48 12.71 9.79 -15.06
N LEU A 49 12.84 9.55 -13.75
CA LEU A 49 12.19 8.40 -13.11
C LEU A 49 10.66 8.52 -13.12
N ILE A 50 10.08 9.70 -12.86
CA ILE A 50 8.64 9.96 -12.98
C ILE A 50 8.14 9.72 -14.42
N ALA A 51 8.92 10.13 -15.43
CA ALA A 51 8.59 9.85 -16.82
C ALA A 51 8.62 8.34 -17.14
N ALA A 52 9.58 7.60 -16.58
CA ALA A 52 9.65 6.14 -16.71
C ALA A 52 8.45 5.46 -16.05
N ILE A 53 8.02 5.92 -14.86
CA ILE A 53 6.77 5.46 -14.21
C ILE A 53 5.59 5.62 -15.16
N ARG A 54 5.37 6.82 -15.72
CA ARG A 54 4.28 7.06 -16.67
C ARG A 54 4.34 6.12 -17.88
N THR A 55 5.54 5.85 -18.38
CA THR A 55 5.75 5.00 -19.56
C THR A 55 5.44 3.53 -19.27
N VAL A 56 5.86 3.02 -18.11
CA VAL A 56 5.73 1.60 -17.75
C VAL A 56 4.33 1.27 -17.25
N VAL A 57 3.77 2.08 -16.35
CA VAL A 57 2.46 1.77 -15.72
C VAL A 57 1.28 2.52 -16.32
N GLY A 58 1.52 3.61 -17.07
CA GLY A 58 0.46 4.45 -17.63
C GLY A 58 -0.13 5.49 -16.66
N LEU A 59 0.30 5.49 -15.40
CA LEU A 59 -0.16 6.42 -14.37
C LEU A 59 0.69 7.70 -14.35
N ALA A 60 0.02 8.85 -14.34
CA ALA A 60 0.67 10.15 -14.23
C ALA A 60 0.86 10.52 -12.75
N LEU A 61 2.00 10.13 -12.19
CA LEU A 61 2.37 10.43 -10.81
C LEU A 61 2.53 11.96 -10.60
N PRO A 62 1.80 12.59 -9.66
CA PRO A 62 2.01 13.99 -9.30
C PRO A 62 3.42 14.23 -8.76
N ASP A 63 4.09 15.26 -9.30
CA ASP A 63 5.41 15.71 -8.84
C ASP A 63 5.24 16.56 -7.56
N GLY A 64 5.06 15.87 -6.43
CA GLY A 64 4.82 16.48 -5.13
C GLY A 64 5.06 15.51 -3.98
N ALA A 65 5.23 16.06 -2.77
CA ALA A 65 5.51 15.27 -1.58
C ALA A 65 4.41 14.24 -1.31
N GLY A 66 4.77 12.98 -1.44
CA GLY A 66 3.86 11.85 -1.33
C GLY A 66 2.65 11.93 -2.25
N GLY A 67 2.81 12.53 -3.42
CA GLY A 67 1.84 12.41 -4.52
C GLY A 67 1.74 10.95 -4.97
N GLY A 68 0.56 10.56 -5.45
CA GLY A 68 0.31 9.20 -5.92
C GLY A 68 -0.99 9.11 -6.71
N MET A 69 -1.19 7.96 -7.33
CA MET A 69 -2.31 7.63 -8.19
C MET A 69 -2.61 6.14 -8.07
N SER A 70 -3.89 5.79 -8.20
CA SER A 70 -4.36 4.42 -8.34
C SER A 70 -5.44 4.36 -9.42
N ASP A 71 -5.46 3.29 -10.21
CA ASP A 71 -6.58 2.95 -11.10
C ASP A 71 -7.37 1.71 -10.64
N GLY A 72 -7.06 1.20 -9.44
CA GLY A 72 -7.64 -0.01 -8.87
C GLY A 72 -6.74 -1.23 -9.04
N ALA A 73 -6.14 -1.41 -10.22
CA ALA A 73 -5.25 -2.53 -10.53
C ALA A 73 -3.77 -2.17 -10.32
N LYS A 74 -3.41 -0.92 -10.60
CA LYS A 74 -2.07 -0.36 -10.44
C LYS A 74 -2.11 0.78 -9.45
N SER A 75 -1.05 0.90 -8.68
CA SER A 75 -0.86 2.00 -7.76
C SER A 75 0.57 2.52 -7.83
N VAL A 76 0.73 3.83 -7.69
CA VAL A 76 2.03 4.46 -7.57
C VAL A 76 1.98 5.62 -6.60
N PHE A 77 2.94 5.73 -5.70
CA PHE A 77 3.03 6.87 -4.80
C PHE A 77 4.48 7.14 -4.37
N GLY A 78 4.80 8.41 -4.15
CA GLY A 78 6.02 8.83 -3.49
C GLY A 78 5.96 8.55 -1.99
N PHE A 79 7.06 8.10 -1.40
CA PHE A 79 7.12 7.85 0.04
C PHE A 79 8.32 8.51 0.73
N ALA A 80 9.26 9.02 -0.06
CA ALA A 80 10.36 9.90 0.34
C ALA A 80 10.84 10.68 -0.91
N PRO A 81 11.66 11.72 -0.78
CA PRO A 81 12.24 12.42 -1.93
C PRO A 81 12.95 11.45 -2.88
N GLY A 82 12.53 11.47 -4.16
CA GLY A 82 13.06 10.59 -5.21
C GLY A 82 12.77 9.10 -5.03
N LYS A 83 11.94 8.68 -4.07
CA LYS A 83 11.61 7.27 -3.82
C LYS A 83 10.12 7.01 -3.96
N PHE A 84 9.81 5.99 -4.75
CA PHE A 84 8.47 5.65 -5.18
C PHE A 84 8.20 4.17 -4.96
N THR A 85 6.97 3.85 -4.58
CA THR A 85 6.46 2.47 -4.57
C THR A 85 5.45 2.34 -5.69
N VAL A 86 5.59 1.29 -6.49
CA VAL A 86 4.68 0.95 -7.58
C VAL A 86 4.18 -0.47 -7.34
N ALA A 87 2.87 -0.67 -7.37
CA ALA A 87 2.26 -2.00 -7.33
C ALA A 87 1.38 -2.23 -8.55
N ASP A 88 1.28 -3.48 -8.97
CA ASP A 88 0.45 -3.95 -10.09
C ASP A 88 -0.10 -5.34 -9.71
N GLU A 89 -1.35 -5.60 -10.07
CA GLU A 89 -1.93 -6.95 -10.01
C GLU A 89 -1.15 -7.93 -10.90
N ALA A 90 -0.56 -7.45 -12.00
CA ALA A 90 0.27 -8.26 -12.89
C ALA A 90 1.70 -8.48 -12.33
N GLU A 91 2.31 -9.60 -12.74
CA GLU A 91 3.72 -9.88 -12.46
C GLU A 91 4.65 -9.20 -13.48
N GLY A 92 5.95 -9.13 -13.15
CA GLY A 92 7.00 -8.75 -14.08
C GLY A 92 7.30 -7.25 -14.11
N LEU A 93 6.72 -6.46 -13.21
CA LEU A 93 6.90 -5.02 -13.16
C LEU A 93 8.38 -4.62 -12.95
N ALA A 94 9.13 -5.38 -12.13
CA ALA A 94 10.55 -5.14 -11.90
C ALA A 94 11.37 -5.26 -13.19
N ALA A 95 11.09 -6.28 -14.01
CA ALA A 95 11.74 -6.49 -15.30
C ALA A 95 11.35 -5.41 -16.32
N ALA A 96 10.11 -4.92 -16.29
CA ALA A 96 9.67 -3.81 -17.11
C ALA A 96 10.42 -2.51 -16.73
N PHE A 97 10.53 -2.20 -15.44
CA PHE A 97 11.28 -1.04 -14.97
C PHE A 97 12.78 -1.15 -15.20
N ALA A 98 13.38 -2.34 -15.09
CA ALA A 98 14.81 -2.53 -15.38
C ALA A 98 15.19 -2.19 -16.84
N LYS A 99 14.22 -2.20 -17.78
CA LYS A 99 14.42 -1.76 -19.17
C LYS A 99 14.30 -0.24 -19.34
N ALA A 100 13.53 0.43 -18.49
CA ALA A 100 13.23 1.86 -18.58
C ALA A 100 14.08 2.74 -17.65
N VAL A 101 14.57 2.18 -16.54
CA VAL A 101 15.37 2.85 -15.52
C VAL A 101 16.80 2.36 -15.63
N THR A 102 17.64 3.15 -16.28
CA THR A 102 19.06 2.89 -16.43
C THR A 102 19.84 3.21 -15.14
N PRO A 103 21.06 2.65 -14.95
CA PRO A 103 21.85 2.91 -13.75
C PRO A 103 22.22 4.37 -13.50
N ASP A 104 22.17 5.24 -14.52
CA ASP A 104 22.36 6.69 -14.39
C ASP A 104 21.10 7.45 -13.93
N ILE A 105 19.92 6.82 -13.98
CA ILE A 105 18.67 7.41 -13.48
C ILE A 105 18.45 7.02 -12.01
N GLY A 106 18.67 5.74 -11.68
CA GLY A 106 18.35 5.25 -10.35
C GLY A 106 18.40 3.74 -10.19
N THR A 107 17.65 3.24 -9.23
CA THR A 107 17.58 1.81 -8.86
C THR A 107 16.16 1.29 -8.88
N VAL A 108 16.04 0.00 -9.19
CA VAL A 108 14.80 -0.78 -9.18
C VAL A 108 14.99 -1.92 -8.19
N THR A 109 14.12 -2.03 -7.21
CA THR A 109 14.14 -3.12 -6.22
C THR A 109 12.81 -3.84 -6.24
N ASP A 110 12.85 -5.12 -6.58
CA ASP A 110 11.68 -6.00 -6.49
C ASP A 110 11.41 -6.34 -5.01
N LEU A 111 10.24 -5.95 -4.53
CA LEU A 111 9.76 -6.17 -3.17
C LEU A 111 8.48 -7.01 -3.14
N SER A 112 8.11 -7.64 -4.26
CA SER A 112 6.86 -8.41 -4.42
C SER A 112 6.73 -9.54 -3.40
N HIS A 113 7.85 -10.12 -2.96
CA HIS A 113 7.89 -11.16 -1.92
C HIS A 113 8.39 -10.64 -0.55
N GLY A 114 8.77 -9.37 -0.47
CA GLY A 114 9.23 -8.72 0.77
C GLY A 114 8.12 -8.02 1.54
N ARG A 115 6.96 -7.78 0.91
CA ARG A 115 5.84 -7.04 1.50
C ARG A 115 4.51 -7.74 1.33
N THR A 116 3.59 -7.42 2.23
CA THR A 116 2.18 -7.79 2.17
C THR A 116 1.37 -6.51 2.00
N ALA A 117 0.40 -6.56 1.08
CA ALA A 117 -0.53 -5.46 0.83
C ALA A 117 -1.90 -5.79 1.43
N ILE A 118 -2.33 -4.96 2.37
CA ILE A 118 -3.60 -5.07 3.09
C ILE A 118 -4.45 -3.85 2.75
N ARG A 119 -5.70 -4.05 2.34
CA ARG A 119 -6.66 -2.98 2.16
C ARG A 119 -7.57 -2.89 3.36
N ILE A 120 -7.77 -1.66 3.84
CA ILE A 120 -8.83 -1.28 4.76
C ILE A 120 -9.74 -0.30 4.03
N ALA A 121 -11.04 -0.58 4.00
CA ALA A 121 -12.04 0.28 3.39
C ALA A 121 -13.26 0.46 4.31
N GLY A 122 -13.95 1.58 4.22
CA GLY A 122 -15.21 1.82 4.92
C GLY A 122 -15.18 3.07 5.81
N PRO A 123 -16.35 3.58 6.22
CA PRO A 123 -16.50 4.88 6.88
C PRO A 123 -15.71 5.06 8.18
N LYS A 124 -15.26 3.97 8.81
CA LYS A 124 -14.43 4.00 10.02
C LYS A 124 -12.94 3.79 9.77
N ALA A 125 -12.50 3.69 8.51
CA ALA A 125 -11.12 3.35 8.17
C ALA A 125 -10.11 4.36 8.75
N GLU A 126 -10.38 5.66 8.61
CA GLU A 126 -9.54 6.71 9.21
C GLU A 126 -9.42 6.54 10.73
N TRP A 127 -10.55 6.26 11.39
CA TRP A 127 -10.63 6.12 12.83
C TRP A 127 -9.89 4.86 13.34
N VAL A 128 -9.98 3.74 12.63
CA VAL A 128 -9.19 2.52 12.94
C VAL A 128 -7.70 2.81 12.77
N LEU A 129 -7.30 3.41 11.64
CA LEU A 129 -5.89 3.69 11.34
C LEU A 129 -5.25 4.69 12.31
N ALA A 130 -6.03 5.64 12.83
CA ALA A 130 -5.58 6.60 13.85
C ALA A 130 -5.15 5.93 15.17
N LYS A 131 -5.59 4.69 15.45
CA LYS A 131 -5.10 3.90 16.60
C LYS A 131 -3.65 3.44 16.45
N PHE A 132 -3.16 3.33 15.21
CA PHE A 132 -1.83 2.83 14.89
C PHE A 132 -0.86 3.97 14.57
N PHE A 133 -1.28 4.90 13.73
CA PHE A 133 -0.36 5.84 13.12
C PHE A 133 -0.65 7.27 13.57
N ALA A 134 0.41 7.98 13.99
CA ALA A 134 0.37 9.41 14.24
C ALA A 134 0.35 10.21 12.93
N ILE A 135 -0.66 9.95 12.10
CA ILE A 135 -0.94 10.63 10.84
C ILE A 135 -2.34 11.23 10.96
N ASP A 136 -2.50 12.46 10.49
CA ASP A 136 -3.83 13.03 10.25
C ASP A 136 -4.40 12.42 8.95
N PHE A 137 -5.39 11.53 9.11
CA PHE A 137 -6.05 10.86 7.99
C PHE A 137 -7.17 11.69 7.36
N ALA A 138 -7.52 12.86 7.89
CA ALA A 138 -8.56 13.69 7.32
C ALA A 138 -8.23 14.08 5.88
N LEU A 139 -9.25 14.12 5.00
CA LEU A 139 -9.10 14.41 3.56
C LEU A 139 -8.18 15.61 3.22
N PRO A 140 -8.26 16.76 3.92
CA PRO A 140 -7.37 17.89 3.62
C PRO A 140 -5.88 17.61 3.89
N ALA A 141 -5.57 16.78 4.89
CA ALA A 141 -4.19 16.46 5.28
C ALA A 141 -3.63 15.24 4.51
N PHE A 142 -4.49 14.26 4.25
CA PHE A 142 -4.17 13.04 3.53
C PHE A 142 -5.13 12.85 2.35
N PRO A 143 -5.01 13.63 1.26
CA PRO A 143 -5.95 13.55 0.14
C PRO A 143 -5.87 12.21 -0.59
N VAL A 144 -6.93 11.89 -1.34
CA VAL A 144 -6.98 10.69 -2.20
C VAL A 144 -5.81 10.70 -3.19
N GLY A 145 -5.20 9.54 -3.38
CA GLY A 145 -3.98 9.32 -4.16
C GLY A 145 -2.69 9.57 -3.38
N ALA A 146 -2.72 10.26 -2.24
CA ALA A 146 -1.48 10.50 -1.50
C ALA A 146 -0.92 9.20 -0.91
N GLY A 147 0.41 9.17 -0.71
CA GLY A 147 1.12 8.10 -0.04
C GLY A 147 2.04 8.61 1.07
N ARG A 148 2.21 7.83 2.13
CA ARG A 148 3.05 8.18 3.30
C ARG A 148 3.82 6.95 3.79
N SER A 149 5.05 7.15 4.27
CA SER A 149 5.75 6.14 5.08
C SER A 149 5.59 6.48 6.55
N THR A 150 5.43 5.46 7.38
CA THR A 150 5.31 5.60 8.83
C THR A 150 5.77 4.33 9.55
N VAL A 151 5.76 4.36 10.88
CA VAL A 151 6.12 3.24 11.73
C VAL A 151 5.16 3.18 12.92
N HIS A 152 4.82 1.97 13.34
CA HIS A 152 4.06 1.71 14.57
C HIS A 152 4.67 0.50 15.29
N HIS A 153 5.17 0.69 16.51
CA HIS A 153 5.87 -0.36 17.29
C HIS A 153 6.88 -1.17 16.45
N ASP A 154 7.80 -0.48 15.78
CA ASP A 154 8.82 -1.04 14.87
C ASP A 154 8.29 -1.75 13.61
N VAL A 155 6.97 -1.76 13.39
CA VAL A 155 6.37 -2.18 12.13
C VAL A 155 6.36 -0.99 11.17
N PHE A 156 7.29 -1.01 10.22
CA PHE A 156 7.29 -0.05 9.11
C PHE A 156 6.12 -0.32 8.18
N ALA A 157 5.39 0.73 7.83
CA ALA A 157 4.26 0.69 6.92
C ALA A 157 4.36 1.82 5.89
N GLN A 158 4.02 1.51 4.65
CA GLN A 158 3.65 2.52 3.66
C GLN A 158 2.14 2.49 3.46
N ILE A 159 1.51 3.66 3.46
CA ILE A 159 0.07 3.82 3.35
C ILE A 159 -0.23 4.62 2.09
N HIS A 160 -1.12 4.12 1.25
CA HIS A 160 -1.62 4.80 0.06
C HIS A 160 -3.13 4.95 0.16
N ARG A 161 -3.65 6.17 0.10
CA ARG A 161 -5.10 6.42 0.14
C ARG A 161 -5.67 6.23 -1.27
N THR A 162 -6.26 5.07 -1.55
CA THR A 162 -6.71 4.67 -2.89
C THR A 162 -8.17 5.05 -3.18
N GLY A 163 -8.90 5.56 -2.18
CA GLY A 163 -10.25 6.11 -2.33
C GLY A 163 -10.59 7.02 -1.15
N THR A 164 -11.82 7.55 -1.10
CA THR A 164 -12.25 8.43 0.01
C THR A 164 -12.04 7.72 1.36
N ASP A 165 -12.64 6.57 1.57
CA ASP A 165 -12.48 5.82 2.83
C ASP A 165 -11.73 4.51 2.60
N GLN A 166 -10.72 4.51 1.72
CA GLN A 166 -9.98 3.31 1.33
C GLN A 166 -8.47 3.55 1.34
N PHE A 167 -7.75 2.65 2.01
CA PHE A 167 -6.30 2.72 2.17
C PHE A 167 -5.66 1.36 1.93
N ASP A 168 -4.56 1.37 1.18
CA ASP A 168 -3.70 0.21 0.98
C ASP A 168 -2.45 0.36 1.84
N LEU A 169 -2.21 -0.62 2.69
CA LEU A 169 -1.11 -0.71 3.65
C LEU A 169 -0.09 -1.74 3.16
N TYR A 170 1.15 -1.31 2.98
CA TYR A 170 2.26 -2.17 2.60
C TYR A 170 3.19 -2.36 3.81
N VAL A 171 3.13 -3.53 4.42
CA VAL A 171 3.96 -3.92 5.57
C VAL A 171 4.94 -5.01 5.17
N PHE A 172 6.04 -5.16 5.93
CA PHE A 172 6.96 -6.27 5.68
C PHE A 172 6.28 -7.63 5.90
N ARG A 173 6.60 -8.59 5.03
CA ARG A 173 6.02 -9.95 5.06
C ARG A 173 6.13 -10.62 6.43
N SER A 174 7.26 -10.45 7.11
CA SER A 174 7.53 -11.06 8.43
C SER A 174 6.64 -10.50 9.55
N PHE A 175 6.20 -9.25 9.44
CA PHE A 175 5.34 -8.58 10.42
C PHE A 175 3.85 -8.65 10.04
N ALA A 176 3.53 -9.02 8.80
CA ALA A 176 2.18 -9.00 8.26
C ALA A 176 1.15 -9.71 9.15
N ARG A 177 1.49 -10.90 9.67
CA ARG A 177 0.58 -11.66 10.54
C ARG A 177 0.28 -10.95 11.86
N SER A 178 1.32 -10.42 12.51
CA SER A 178 1.16 -9.69 13.77
C SER A 178 0.34 -8.41 13.56
N PHE A 179 0.67 -7.66 12.51
CA PHE A 179 -0.05 -6.45 12.14
C PHE A 179 -1.52 -6.74 11.80
N TRP A 180 -1.80 -7.81 11.04
CA TRP A 180 -3.16 -8.23 10.70
C TRP A 180 -4.00 -8.55 11.94
N LYS A 181 -3.47 -9.29 12.91
CA LYS A 181 -4.16 -9.56 14.18
C LYS A 181 -4.49 -8.28 14.94
N ALA A 182 -3.52 -7.38 15.04
CA ALA A 182 -3.72 -6.11 15.71
C ALA A 182 -4.77 -5.25 14.98
N LEU A 183 -4.74 -5.23 13.65
CA LEU A 183 -5.71 -4.52 12.81
C LEU A 183 -7.12 -5.09 13.00
N CYS A 184 -7.28 -6.41 12.95
CA CYS A 184 -8.55 -7.08 13.20
C CYS A 184 -9.11 -6.73 14.59
N HIS A 185 -8.28 -6.82 15.63
CA HIS A 185 -8.69 -6.43 16.99
C HIS A 185 -9.11 -4.96 17.08
N ALA A 186 -8.39 -4.05 16.42
CA ALA A 186 -8.74 -2.64 16.38
C ALA A 186 -10.07 -2.35 15.66
N CYS A 187 -10.49 -3.24 14.75
CA CYS A 187 -11.76 -3.14 14.04
C CYS A 187 -12.95 -3.74 14.84
N GLU A 188 -12.70 -4.51 15.90
CA GLU A 188 -13.77 -5.23 16.62
C GLU A 188 -14.87 -4.30 17.16
N GLU A 189 -14.56 -3.07 17.56
CA GLU A 189 -15.59 -2.18 18.13
C GLU A 189 -16.49 -1.49 17.10
N VAL A 190 -16.13 -1.51 15.81
CA VAL A 190 -16.92 -0.90 14.71
C VAL A 190 -17.57 -1.93 13.79
N GLY A 191 -17.29 -3.21 14.01
CA GLY A 191 -17.74 -4.30 13.14
C GLY A 191 -16.97 -4.31 11.82
N TYR A 192 -16.45 -5.47 11.41
CA TYR A 192 -15.71 -5.60 10.17
C TYR A 192 -16.00 -6.90 9.44
N GLU A 193 -15.71 -6.91 8.15
CA GLU A 193 -15.78 -8.10 7.30
C GLU A 193 -14.44 -8.35 6.63
N VAL A 194 -14.01 -9.61 6.63
CA VAL A 194 -12.82 -10.08 5.91
C VAL A 194 -13.27 -10.72 4.60
N GLN A 195 -12.74 -10.24 3.48
CA GLN A 195 -13.03 -10.71 2.12
C GLN A 195 -11.75 -11.02 1.35
#